data_AF-A0A3M1P4D0-F1
#
_entry.id   AF-A0A3M1P4D0-F1
#
_cell.length_a   1.000
_cell.length_b   1.000
_cell.length_c   1.000
_cell.angle_alpha   90.00
_cell.angle_beta   90.00
_cell.angle_gamma   90.00
#
_symmetry.space_group_name_H-M   'P 1'
#
loop_
_entity.id
_entity.type
_entity.pdbx_description
1 polymer ?
#
loop_
_entity_poly.entity_id
_entity_poly.type
_entity_poly.pdbx_seq_one_letter_code
_entity_poly.pdbx_strand_id
1 'polypeptide(L)'
;MADSLVGKAVLTVNLSSNNVQISNFGSNSFQITNTGQKTIAQVEIDVTNALYPDSVFDPFGLAGDTASKPLQIDTNGNTGVVAPSNASYIGVGGRDGFEGIRLVFNPSVNGGFQPGETLGFSVDMDPNSVAGTNKSQLDGGSSPSWDVGGVSGAELIGSTFTVTFTDGTTATGQLQGAGNQGGSKGIAAQDSPNLAVTLSVNGLNPGSIGTYGSSGPSVIINGPAGKTARVVLTKGFIQPVNPYAAFLQTQLDTLAAANFPANNAVEFQTVNIQLTGANQNISNLFNFSNVAAYNFVGEDKLPLGFVASVIDPSNSDLPLGPVTQPIYLKFSSQSAPPNQVSILSTQPAAEPSANGLFTVSLSAPSAVNTVISYSVSGTATASSDYAALSGTVTIPAGQLSATIPVSVLDDALVEGSE
;
A
#
# COMPACT_ATOMS: atom_id res chain seq x y z
N MET A 1 -36.74 17.97 0.50
CA MET A 1 -35.46 18.12 1.23
C MET A 1 -34.47 18.69 0.23
N ALA A 2 -33.83 19.82 0.52
CA ALA A 2 -32.81 20.34 -0.39
C ALA A 2 -31.67 19.32 -0.40
N ASP A 3 -31.42 18.71 -1.55
CA ASP A 3 -30.30 17.80 -1.74
C ASP A 3 -29.03 18.62 -1.51
N SER A 4 -28.27 18.31 -0.47
CA SER A 4 -27.05 19.06 -0.15
C SER A 4 -26.01 18.77 -1.23
N LEU A 5 -25.49 19.81 -1.88
CA LEU A 5 -24.42 19.67 -2.87
C LEU A 5 -23.29 18.79 -2.33
N VAL A 6 -22.71 17.95 -3.18
CA VAL A 6 -21.62 17.05 -2.81
C VAL A 6 -20.29 17.56 -3.37
N GLY A 7 -19.32 17.78 -2.49
CA GLY A 7 -17.96 18.14 -2.90
C GLY A 7 -17.13 16.91 -3.31
N LYS A 8 -16.43 17.00 -4.45
CA LYS A 8 -15.52 15.96 -4.94
C LYS A 8 -14.35 16.56 -5.73
N ALA A 9 -13.17 15.96 -5.61
CA ALA A 9 -12.05 16.24 -6.51
C ALA A 9 -11.25 14.98 -6.81
N VAL A 10 -10.71 14.91 -8.03
CA VAL A 10 -9.78 13.86 -8.44
C VAL A 10 -8.38 14.45 -8.53
N LEU A 11 -7.42 13.81 -7.89
CA LEU A 11 -5.99 14.11 -8.05
C LEU A 11 -5.37 13.01 -8.90
N THR A 12 -4.56 13.39 -9.88
CA THR A 12 -3.83 12.47 -10.74
C THR A 12 -2.38 12.90 -10.86
N VAL A 13 -1.47 11.93 -10.90
CA VAL A 13 -0.03 12.15 -11.07
C VAL A 13 0.49 11.27 -12.20
N ASN A 14 1.11 11.86 -13.23
CA ASN A 14 1.81 11.17 -14.31
C ASN A 14 1.04 10.01 -15.02
N LEU A 15 -0.27 10.18 -15.26
CA LEU A 15 -1.15 9.10 -15.77
C LEU A 15 -0.81 8.55 -17.16
N SER A 16 -0.25 9.36 -18.06
CA SER A 16 -0.03 8.98 -19.45
C SER A 16 1.34 8.34 -19.71
N SER A 17 2.14 8.14 -18.66
CA SER A 17 3.47 7.54 -18.77
C SER A 17 3.47 6.11 -18.23
N ASN A 18 3.97 5.16 -19.02
CA ASN A 18 4.26 3.80 -18.55
C ASN A 18 5.77 3.61 -18.36
N ASN A 19 6.40 4.57 -17.69
CA ASN A 19 7.82 4.56 -17.35
C ASN A 19 7.98 4.69 -15.84
N VAL A 20 8.72 3.77 -15.22
CA VAL A 20 9.01 3.81 -13.78
C VAL A 20 9.90 4.98 -13.40
N GLN A 21 10.73 5.47 -14.33
CA GLN A 21 11.60 6.64 -14.15
C GLN A 21 10.90 7.96 -14.50
N ILE A 22 9.56 8.00 -14.61
CA ILE A 22 8.89 9.28 -14.89
C ILE A 22 9.00 10.18 -13.67
N SER A 23 9.54 11.39 -13.84
CA SER A 23 9.67 12.35 -12.74
C SER A 23 8.47 13.31 -12.67
N ASN A 24 8.17 13.78 -11.46
CA ASN A 24 7.19 14.84 -11.19
C ASN A 24 7.69 16.25 -11.56
N PHE A 25 8.94 16.39 -12.01
CA PHE A 25 9.54 17.64 -12.50
C PHE A 25 8.83 18.22 -13.75
N GLY A 26 8.31 17.34 -14.63
CA GLY A 26 7.66 17.75 -15.89
C GLY A 26 6.39 18.57 -15.68
N SER A 27 6.04 19.46 -16.63
CA SER A 27 4.80 20.26 -16.52
C SER A 27 3.54 19.39 -16.47
N ASN A 28 2.55 19.81 -15.67
CA ASN A 28 1.30 19.09 -15.41
C ASN A 28 1.51 17.64 -14.92
N SER A 29 2.64 17.38 -14.24
CA SER A 29 2.87 16.10 -13.58
C SER A 29 1.80 15.81 -12.54
N PHE A 30 1.26 16.84 -11.88
CA PHE A 30 0.07 16.78 -11.04
C PHE A 30 -1.10 17.49 -11.72
N GLN A 31 -2.29 16.90 -11.62
CA GLN A 31 -3.55 17.54 -12.05
C GLN A 31 -4.65 17.28 -11.02
N ILE A 32 -5.33 18.35 -10.61
CA ILE A 32 -6.54 18.29 -9.78
C ILE A 32 -7.72 18.67 -10.64
N THR A 33 -8.79 17.89 -10.61
CA THR A 33 -10.06 18.20 -11.28
C THR A 33 -11.19 18.26 -10.26
N ASN A 34 -11.96 19.34 -10.25
CA ASN A 34 -13.17 19.44 -9.45
C ASN A 34 -14.30 18.65 -10.15
N THR A 35 -14.57 17.44 -9.68
CA THR A 35 -15.61 16.57 -10.24
C THR A 35 -16.92 16.63 -9.44
N GLY A 36 -16.97 17.46 -8.40
CA GLY A 36 -18.12 17.62 -7.52
C GLY A 36 -19.04 18.75 -7.94
N GLN A 37 -19.84 19.21 -6.99
CA GLN A 37 -20.82 20.29 -7.17
C GLN A 37 -20.47 21.55 -6.35
N LYS A 38 -19.44 21.48 -5.50
CA LYS A 38 -18.99 22.59 -4.65
C LYS A 38 -17.73 23.24 -5.23
N THR A 39 -17.60 24.55 -5.07
CA THR A 39 -16.35 25.27 -5.36
C THR A 39 -15.29 24.93 -4.32
N ILE A 40 -14.08 24.59 -4.77
CA ILE A 40 -12.93 24.27 -3.93
C ILE A 40 -12.26 25.57 -3.48
N ALA A 41 -11.93 25.65 -2.19
CA ALA A 41 -11.22 26.77 -1.57
C ALA A 41 -9.75 26.44 -1.29
N GLN A 42 -9.42 25.18 -1.01
CA GLN A 42 -8.06 24.74 -0.73
C GLN A 42 -7.88 23.26 -1.10
N VAL A 43 -6.67 22.90 -1.52
CA VAL A 43 -6.21 21.50 -1.58
C VAL A 43 -4.87 21.41 -0.85
N GLU A 44 -4.76 20.47 0.08
CA GLU A 44 -3.50 20.05 0.69
C GLU A 44 -3.14 18.65 0.21
N ILE A 45 -1.88 18.44 -0.15
CA ILE A 45 -1.33 17.12 -0.50
C ILE A 45 -0.23 16.82 0.51
N ASP A 46 -0.28 15.63 1.10
CA ASP A 46 0.65 15.15 2.12
C ASP A 46 1.19 13.78 1.68
N VAL A 47 2.51 13.69 1.59
CA VAL A 47 3.24 12.53 1.09
C VAL A 47 3.87 11.67 2.19
N THR A 48 3.62 11.96 3.47
CA THR A 48 4.17 11.20 4.61
C THR A 48 3.77 9.71 4.61
N ASN A 49 2.61 9.40 4.01
CA ASN A 49 2.09 8.04 3.88
C ASN A 49 2.31 7.44 2.49
N ALA A 50 3.18 8.04 1.66
CA ALA A 50 3.56 7.49 0.38
C ALA A 50 4.18 6.09 0.53
N LEU A 51 4.04 5.30 -0.53
CA LEU A 51 4.66 3.97 -0.66
C LEU A 51 6.20 4.06 -0.64
N TYR A 52 6.73 5.23 -0.97
CA TYR A 52 8.13 5.59 -0.81
C TYR A 52 8.24 6.67 0.28
N PRO A 53 8.55 6.30 1.53
CA PRO A 53 8.56 7.24 2.66
C PRO A 53 9.75 8.21 2.62
N ASP A 54 10.71 7.97 1.73
CA ASP A 54 11.86 8.85 1.51
C ASP A 54 11.53 10.01 0.56
N SER A 55 10.40 9.97 -0.15
CA SER A 55 10.01 10.99 -1.13
C SER A 55 9.50 12.26 -0.47
N VAL A 56 10.11 13.39 -0.81
CA VAL A 56 9.76 14.72 -0.31
C VAL A 56 9.67 15.72 -1.46
N PHE A 57 8.93 16.81 -1.26
CA PHE A 57 8.98 17.93 -2.19
C PHE A 57 10.30 18.70 -2.01
N ASP A 58 11.03 18.91 -3.10
CA ASP A 58 12.29 19.67 -3.12
C ASP A 58 12.27 20.87 -4.07
N PRO A 59 11.45 21.89 -3.79
CA PRO A 59 11.34 23.05 -4.66
C PRO A 59 12.66 23.85 -4.81
N PHE A 60 13.69 23.56 -4.02
CA PHE A 60 14.88 24.40 -3.85
C PHE A 60 16.23 23.69 -4.06
N GLY A 61 16.26 22.40 -4.40
CA GLY A 61 17.52 21.69 -4.66
C GLY A 61 18.31 21.39 -3.39
N LEU A 62 17.61 21.26 -2.26
CA LEU A 62 18.19 21.08 -0.94
C LEU A 62 17.91 19.68 -0.37
N ALA A 63 16.77 19.10 -0.70
CA ALA A 63 16.37 17.75 -0.34
C ALA A 63 16.48 16.83 -1.57
N GLY A 64 17.21 15.74 -1.47
CA GLY A 64 17.66 15.02 -2.66
C GLY A 64 18.73 15.73 -3.49
N ASP A 65 18.60 15.70 -4.80
CA ASP A 65 19.67 16.21 -5.66
C ASP A 65 19.65 17.74 -5.83
N THR A 66 20.58 18.31 -6.61
CA THR A 66 20.68 19.78 -6.78
C THR A 66 19.82 20.34 -7.91
N ALA A 67 19.21 19.48 -8.74
CA ALA A 67 18.14 19.91 -9.63
C ALA A 67 16.98 20.41 -8.78
N SER A 68 16.27 21.42 -9.29
CA SER A 68 15.16 22.00 -8.54
C SER A 68 14.14 22.63 -9.45
N LYS A 69 12.89 22.61 -8.98
CA LYS A 69 11.77 23.30 -9.59
C LYS A 69 10.78 23.73 -8.50
N PRO A 70 10.63 25.04 -8.26
CA PRO A 70 9.59 25.54 -7.37
C PRO A 70 8.20 25.10 -7.84
N LEU A 71 7.25 25.05 -6.91
CA LEU A 71 5.85 24.79 -7.23
C LEU A 71 5.34 25.77 -8.29
N GLN A 72 5.08 25.24 -9.48
CA GLN A 72 4.71 25.97 -10.69
C GLN A 72 3.30 25.58 -11.11
N ILE A 73 2.44 26.58 -11.28
CA ILE A 73 1.15 26.39 -11.96
C ILE A 73 1.42 26.34 -13.47
N ASP A 74 1.17 25.19 -14.09
CA ASP A 74 1.48 24.93 -15.50
C ASP A 74 0.30 25.23 -16.42
N THR A 75 -0.90 24.96 -15.93
CA THR A 75 -2.14 25.36 -16.61
C THR A 75 -2.86 26.34 -15.73
N ASN A 76 -2.89 27.59 -16.17
CA ASN A 76 -3.80 28.59 -15.61
C ASN A 76 -5.21 28.25 -16.07
N GLY A 77 -5.85 27.31 -15.37
CA GLY A 77 -7.30 27.29 -15.36
C GLY A 77 -7.82 28.60 -14.75
N ASN A 78 -9.06 28.97 -15.07
CA ASN A 78 -9.77 30.06 -14.41
C ASN A 78 -10.18 29.70 -12.97
N THR A 79 -9.38 28.89 -12.28
CA THR A 79 -9.68 28.29 -10.98
C THR A 79 -9.52 29.26 -9.80
N GLY A 80 -9.11 30.50 -10.07
CA GLY A 80 -8.80 31.47 -9.01
C GLY A 80 -7.62 31.07 -8.13
N VAL A 81 -6.76 30.15 -8.59
CA VAL A 81 -5.58 29.71 -7.83
C VAL A 81 -4.71 30.91 -7.45
N VAL A 82 -4.36 31.00 -6.17
CA VAL A 82 -3.45 32.01 -5.66
C VAL A 82 -2.03 31.57 -6.00
N ALA A 83 -1.21 32.50 -6.50
CA ALA A 83 0.18 32.22 -6.85
C ALA A 83 0.93 31.56 -5.67
N PRO A 84 1.64 30.44 -5.90
CA PRO A 84 2.42 29.77 -4.86
C PRO A 84 3.43 30.69 -4.17
N SER A 85 3.66 30.44 -2.89
CA SER A 85 4.66 31.14 -2.07
C SER A 85 5.31 30.18 -1.07
N ASN A 86 6.19 30.66 -0.20
CA ASN A 86 6.77 29.81 0.85
C ASN A 86 5.71 29.20 1.78
N ALA A 87 4.55 29.85 1.94
CA ALA A 87 3.43 29.33 2.74
C ALA A 87 2.69 28.17 2.05
N SER A 88 3.00 27.89 0.78
CA SER A 88 2.47 26.75 0.04
C SER A 88 3.17 25.44 0.41
N TYR A 89 4.33 25.46 1.07
CA TYR A 89 5.03 24.25 1.45
C TYR A 89 4.78 23.93 2.93
N ILE A 90 4.52 22.66 3.22
CA ILE A 90 4.20 22.13 4.55
C ILE A 90 5.34 21.20 4.98
N GLY A 91 5.86 21.41 6.20
CA GLY A 91 6.96 20.62 6.75
C GLY A 91 8.18 21.48 7.09
N VAL A 92 9.28 20.81 7.41
CA VAL A 92 10.52 21.45 7.90
C VAL A 92 11.28 22.15 6.77
N GLY A 93 11.30 21.56 5.57
CA GLY A 93 12.07 22.07 4.44
C GLY A 93 13.57 21.83 4.57
N GLY A 94 14.35 22.58 3.79
CA GLY A 94 15.81 22.47 3.79
C GLY A 94 16.26 21.09 3.31
N ARG A 95 17.19 20.46 4.04
CA ARG A 95 17.66 19.11 3.70
C ARG A 95 16.65 18.01 3.97
N ASP A 96 15.63 18.27 4.79
CA ASP A 96 14.57 17.32 5.09
C ASP A 96 13.46 17.36 4.02
N GLY A 97 13.45 18.40 3.17
CA GLY A 97 12.40 18.64 2.19
C GLY A 97 11.05 18.97 2.83
N PHE A 98 10.03 19.08 2.00
CA PHE A 98 8.67 19.34 2.48
C PHE A 98 7.80 18.09 2.35
N GLU A 99 7.03 17.81 3.38
CA GLU A 99 6.12 16.65 3.48
C GLU A 99 4.78 16.92 2.79
N GLY A 100 4.49 18.18 2.46
CA GLY A 100 3.25 18.52 1.80
C GLY A 100 3.28 19.86 1.07
N ILE A 101 2.22 20.06 0.29
CA ILE A 101 1.93 21.33 -0.39
C ILE A 101 0.48 21.75 -0.17
N ARG A 102 0.25 23.07 -0.19
CA ARG A 102 -1.05 23.73 -0.07
C ARG A 102 -1.29 24.66 -1.25
N LEU A 103 -2.40 24.42 -1.95
CA LEU A 103 -2.95 25.28 -2.98
C LEU A 103 -4.21 25.96 -2.44
N VAL A 104 -4.29 27.29 -2.56
CA VAL A 104 -5.43 28.10 -2.12
C VAL A 104 -6.09 28.74 -3.33
N PHE A 105 -7.42 28.82 -3.31
CA PHE A 105 -8.22 29.34 -4.42
C PHE A 105 -9.09 30.50 -3.92
N ASN A 106 -9.00 31.64 -4.60
CA ASN A 106 -9.76 32.83 -4.26
C ASN A 106 -11.10 32.82 -5.01
N PRO A 107 -12.26 32.66 -4.32
CA PRO A 107 -13.56 32.63 -4.98
C PRO A 107 -13.95 33.95 -5.66
N SER A 108 -13.32 35.07 -5.28
CA SER A 108 -13.53 36.37 -5.90
C SER A 108 -12.75 36.56 -7.20
N VAL A 109 -11.80 35.67 -7.52
CA VAL A 109 -11.02 35.68 -8.76
C VAL A 109 -11.52 34.55 -9.64
N ASN A 110 -12.10 34.90 -10.80
CA ASN A 110 -12.66 33.95 -11.76
C ASN A 110 -13.73 32.99 -11.19
N GLY A 111 -14.29 33.27 -10.00
CA GLY A 111 -15.29 32.43 -9.35
C GLY A 111 -14.71 31.28 -8.51
N GLY A 112 -13.39 31.25 -8.30
CA GLY A 112 -12.68 30.17 -7.59
C GLY A 112 -12.61 28.89 -8.41
N PHE A 113 -12.29 27.78 -7.75
CA PHE A 113 -12.07 26.50 -8.43
C PHE A 113 -13.40 25.74 -8.57
N GLN A 114 -14.09 25.99 -9.68
CA GLN A 114 -15.48 25.60 -9.93
C GLN A 114 -15.63 24.15 -10.41
N PRO A 115 -16.82 23.56 -10.27
CA PRO A 115 -17.15 22.26 -10.86
C PRO A 115 -16.77 22.16 -12.35
N GLY A 116 -16.09 21.08 -12.72
CA GLY A 116 -15.67 20.77 -14.09
C GLY A 116 -14.31 21.36 -14.48
N GLU A 117 -13.70 22.20 -13.66
CA GLU A 117 -12.37 22.76 -13.95
C GLU A 117 -11.24 21.79 -13.56
N THR A 118 -10.10 21.95 -14.24
CA THR A 118 -8.84 21.25 -13.96
C THR A 118 -7.72 22.26 -13.76
N LEU A 119 -6.89 22.02 -12.73
CA LEU A 119 -5.63 22.71 -12.49
C LEU A 119 -4.49 21.71 -12.66
N GLY A 120 -3.54 22.00 -13.54
CA GLY A 120 -2.28 21.28 -13.64
C GLY A 120 -1.12 22.10 -13.10
N PHE A 121 -0.24 21.43 -12.37
CA PHE A 121 0.94 22.02 -11.74
C PHE A 121 2.07 20.98 -11.66
N SER A 122 3.25 21.47 -11.30
CA SER A 122 4.45 20.65 -11.12
C SER A 122 5.34 21.26 -10.06
N VAL A 123 6.17 20.41 -9.47
CA VAL A 123 7.12 20.74 -8.42
C VAL A 123 8.15 19.63 -8.40
N ASP A 124 9.39 19.97 -8.06
CA ASP A 124 10.39 18.93 -7.89
C ASP A 124 10.10 18.06 -6.68
N MET A 125 10.47 16.80 -6.81
CA MET A 125 10.37 15.83 -5.74
C MET A 125 11.54 14.88 -5.83
N ASP A 126 12.09 14.58 -4.66
CA ASP A 126 13.27 13.75 -4.54
C ASP A 126 13.18 12.79 -3.37
N PRO A 127 13.91 11.67 -3.42
CA PRO A 127 14.27 10.93 -2.23
C PRO A 127 15.24 11.72 -1.33
N ASN A 128 14.90 11.85 -0.05
CA ASN A 128 15.73 12.55 0.93
C ASN A 128 17.10 11.90 1.14
N SER A 129 17.19 10.58 0.97
CA SER A 129 18.44 9.82 1.14
C SER A 129 19.59 10.24 0.21
N VAL A 130 19.34 11.04 -0.83
CA VAL A 130 20.39 11.59 -1.70
C VAL A 130 20.63 13.09 -1.51
N ALA A 131 20.01 13.70 -0.48
CA ALA A 131 20.07 15.12 -0.14
C ALA A 131 21.47 15.70 -0.25
N GLY A 132 21.64 16.78 -1.02
CA GLY A 132 22.87 17.57 -1.15
C GLY A 132 23.89 17.04 -2.18
N THR A 133 23.49 16.16 -3.08
CA THR A 133 24.37 15.58 -4.12
C THR A 133 24.00 16.08 -5.50
N ASN A 134 24.98 16.33 -6.37
CA ASN A 134 24.68 16.77 -7.72
C ASN A 134 24.05 15.65 -8.58
N LYS A 135 22.99 15.97 -9.34
CA LYS A 135 22.28 15.08 -10.27
C LYS A 135 23.21 14.23 -11.14
N SER A 136 24.17 14.87 -11.81
CA SER A 136 25.06 14.17 -12.75
C SER A 136 25.99 13.17 -12.06
N GLN A 137 26.31 13.40 -10.78
CA GLN A 137 27.08 12.46 -9.98
C GLN A 137 26.23 11.26 -9.57
N LEU A 138 24.97 11.48 -9.17
CA LEU A 138 24.05 10.41 -8.81
C LEU A 138 23.75 9.50 -10.01
N ASP A 139 23.31 10.07 -11.13
CA ASP A 139 23.02 9.31 -12.35
C ASP A 139 24.26 8.58 -12.85
N GLY A 140 25.42 9.25 -12.79
CA GLY A 140 26.70 8.72 -13.23
C GLY A 140 27.19 7.50 -12.45
N GLY A 141 26.66 7.23 -11.25
CA GLY A 141 26.95 5.98 -10.54
C GLY A 141 25.73 5.17 -10.14
N SER A 142 24.64 5.36 -10.88
CA SER A 142 23.53 4.42 -10.90
C SER A 142 23.91 3.13 -11.62
N SER A 143 23.34 2.00 -11.20
CA SER A 143 23.40 0.74 -11.95
C SER A 143 22.12 -0.07 -11.73
N PRO A 144 21.31 -0.35 -12.76
CA PRO A 144 21.46 0.11 -14.15
C PRO A 144 21.40 1.64 -14.28
N SER A 145 21.67 2.18 -15.47
CA SER A 145 21.54 3.62 -15.72
C SER A 145 20.13 4.10 -15.34
N TRP A 146 20.09 5.10 -14.47
CA TRP A 146 18.87 5.54 -13.80
C TRP A 146 18.80 7.05 -13.65
N ASP A 147 17.58 7.58 -13.71
CA ASP A 147 17.22 8.92 -13.25
C ASP A 147 17.13 8.92 -11.72
N VAL A 148 18.25 9.09 -11.04
CA VAL A 148 18.29 9.17 -9.57
C VAL A 148 17.85 10.57 -9.16
N GLY A 149 16.98 10.67 -8.15
CA GLY A 149 16.32 11.93 -7.79
C GLY A 149 14.88 12.00 -8.30
N GLY A 150 14.60 11.44 -9.48
CA GLY A 150 13.25 11.40 -10.03
C GLY A 150 12.27 10.60 -9.17
N VAL A 151 11.21 11.26 -8.69
CA VAL A 151 10.05 10.61 -8.05
C VAL A 151 8.86 10.59 -9.01
N SER A 152 8.29 9.41 -9.20
CA SER A 152 7.11 9.16 -10.02
C SER A 152 5.80 9.28 -9.25
N GLY A 153 4.69 9.35 -9.98
CA GLY A 153 3.37 9.32 -9.37
C GLY A 153 3.08 7.99 -8.67
N ALA A 154 3.62 6.87 -9.17
CA ALA A 154 3.43 5.55 -8.59
C ALA A 154 4.16 5.40 -7.24
N GLU A 155 5.28 6.11 -7.03
CA GLU A 155 5.96 6.15 -5.74
C GLU A 155 5.14 6.90 -4.67
N LEU A 156 4.25 7.80 -5.09
CA LEU A 156 3.32 8.55 -4.24
C LEU A 156 2.02 7.82 -3.90
N ILE A 157 1.87 6.53 -4.24
CA ILE A 157 0.69 5.76 -3.83
C ILE A 157 0.58 5.78 -2.30
N GLY A 158 -0.62 6.00 -1.75
CA GLY A 158 -0.86 6.12 -0.31
C GLY A 158 -0.84 7.57 0.21
N SER A 159 -0.21 8.50 -0.52
CA SER A 159 -0.26 9.93 -0.21
C SER A 159 -1.70 10.42 -0.11
N THR A 160 -1.95 11.25 0.90
CA THR A 160 -3.28 11.80 1.16
C THR A 160 -3.43 13.17 0.52
N PHE A 161 -4.64 13.50 0.09
CA PHE A 161 -4.98 14.87 -0.27
C PHE A 161 -6.32 15.25 0.32
N THR A 162 -6.37 16.43 0.93
CA THR A 162 -7.56 16.97 1.58
C THR A 162 -8.04 18.20 0.82
N VAL A 163 -9.30 18.17 0.43
CA VAL A 163 -9.99 19.23 -0.30
C VAL A 163 -10.89 19.95 0.69
N THR A 164 -10.71 21.25 0.82
CA THR A 164 -11.61 22.13 1.58
C THR A 164 -12.48 22.91 0.60
N PHE A 165 -13.79 22.86 0.79
CA PHE A 165 -14.75 23.58 -0.02
C PHE A 165 -15.05 24.97 0.56
N THR A 166 -15.61 25.86 -0.25
CA THR A 166 -15.94 27.24 0.14
C THR A 166 -16.96 27.36 1.29
N ASP A 167 -17.72 26.30 1.57
CA ASP A 167 -18.63 26.22 2.73
C ASP A 167 -17.94 25.73 4.02
N GLY A 168 -16.62 25.50 3.99
CA GLY A 168 -15.82 25.03 5.11
C GLY A 168 -15.83 23.52 5.31
N THR A 169 -16.63 22.76 4.55
CA THR A 169 -16.61 21.30 4.62
C THR A 169 -15.40 20.73 3.89
N THR A 170 -15.02 19.48 4.21
CA THR A 170 -13.85 18.82 3.60
C THR A 170 -14.19 17.48 2.98
N ALA A 171 -13.30 16.99 2.13
CA ALA A 171 -13.20 15.59 1.71
C ALA A 171 -11.73 15.21 1.63
N THR A 172 -11.40 13.97 1.98
CA THR A 172 -10.02 13.45 1.91
C THR A 172 -9.99 12.20 1.03
N GLY A 173 -8.96 12.11 0.20
CA GLY A 173 -8.68 10.97 -0.66
C GLY A 173 -7.24 10.49 -0.50
N GLN A 174 -6.96 9.31 -1.04
CA GLN A 174 -5.61 8.75 -1.14
C GLN A 174 -5.30 8.39 -2.58
N LEU A 175 -4.03 8.54 -2.97
CA LEU A 175 -3.54 8.09 -4.27
C LEU A 175 -3.45 6.56 -4.32
N GLN A 176 -3.96 5.96 -5.39
CA GLN A 176 -3.80 4.56 -5.76
C GLN A 176 -3.07 4.47 -7.11
N GLY A 177 -2.36 3.38 -7.36
CA GLY A 177 -1.65 3.17 -8.63
C GLY A 177 -2.58 3.26 -9.83
N ALA A 178 -2.11 3.88 -10.90
CA ALA A 178 -2.91 4.12 -12.10
C ALA A 178 -3.12 2.87 -12.97
N GLY A 179 -2.39 1.77 -12.69
CA GLY A 179 -2.35 0.56 -13.52
C GLY A 179 -1.25 0.60 -14.58
N ASN A 180 -0.24 1.46 -14.38
CA ASN A 180 0.96 1.59 -15.22
C ASN A 180 2.20 1.74 -14.30
N GLN A 181 3.38 1.90 -14.88
CA GLN A 181 4.65 1.95 -14.14
C GLN A 181 4.93 3.26 -13.39
N GLY A 182 4.23 4.36 -13.64
CA GLY A 182 4.68 5.68 -13.18
C GLY A 182 3.61 6.61 -12.64
N GLY A 183 2.34 6.21 -12.73
CA GLY A 183 1.21 7.06 -12.40
C GLY A 183 0.42 6.61 -11.18
N SER A 184 -0.25 7.58 -10.56
CA SER A 184 -1.25 7.34 -9.52
C SER A 184 -2.44 8.29 -9.67
N LYS A 185 -3.55 7.92 -9.03
CA LYS A 185 -4.79 8.71 -9.00
C LYS A 185 -5.58 8.44 -7.74
N GLY A 186 -6.33 9.43 -7.28
CA GLY A 186 -7.20 9.32 -6.12
C GLY A 186 -8.41 10.20 -6.27
N ILE A 187 -9.43 9.93 -5.45
CA ILE A 187 -10.63 10.77 -5.35
C ILE A 187 -10.87 11.13 -3.88
N ALA A 188 -11.10 12.42 -3.62
CA ALA A 188 -11.64 12.91 -2.37
C ALA A 188 -13.11 13.23 -2.61
N ALA A 189 -14.02 12.55 -1.92
CA ALA A 189 -15.46 12.71 -2.10
C ALA A 189 -16.22 12.65 -0.76
N GLN A 190 -17.15 13.59 -0.55
CA GLN A 190 -17.96 13.65 0.67
C GLN A 190 -18.96 12.49 0.79
N ASP A 191 -19.30 11.86 -0.33
CA ASP A 191 -20.19 10.70 -0.44
C ASP A 191 -19.40 9.41 -0.77
N SER A 192 -18.12 9.35 -0.38
CA SER A 192 -17.31 8.14 -0.54
C SER A 192 -18.01 6.94 0.11
N PRO A 193 -18.13 5.79 -0.60
CA PRO A 193 -18.74 4.60 -0.01
C PRO A 193 -17.83 3.93 1.03
N ASN A 194 -16.58 4.40 1.17
CA ASN A 194 -15.61 3.97 2.17
C ASN A 194 -15.41 2.43 2.23
N LEU A 195 -15.34 1.80 1.04
CA LEU A 195 -15.16 0.36 0.93
C LEU A 195 -13.69 -0.01 1.14
N ALA A 196 -13.43 -0.78 2.20
CA ALA A 196 -12.08 -1.25 2.54
C ALA A 196 -11.81 -2.67 2.03
N VAL A 197 -10.53 -3.00 1.90
CA VAL A 197 -10.02 -4.35 1.73
C VAL A 197 -9.17 -4.75 2.93
N THR A 198 -9.03 -6.05 3.17
CA THR A 198 -7.99 -6.61 4.02
C THR A 198 -6.91 -7.18 3.11
N LEU A 199 -5.68 -6.70 3.25
CA LEU A 199 -4.50 -7.25 2.60
C LEU A 199 -3.63 -7.93 3.65
N SER A 200 -3.17 -9.14 3.37
CA SER A 200 -2.17 -9.82 4.18
C SER A 200 -1.04 -10.36 3.33
N VAL A 201 0.20 -10.09 3.73
CA VAL A 201 1.40 -10.58 3.03
C VAL A 201 2.26 -11.35 4.01
N ASN A 202 2.45 -12.66 3.80
CA ASN A 202 3.06 -13.57 4.79
C ASN A 202 2.38 -13.51 6.18
N GLY A 203 1.07 -13.25 6.21
CA GLY A 203 0.33 -13.07 7.47
C GLY A 203 0.46 -11.68 8.11
N LEU A 204 1.30 -10.80 7.55
CA LEU A 204 1.45 -9.43 8.02
C LEU A 204 0.23 -8.60 7.65
N ASN A 205 -0.13 -7.65 8.50
CA ASN A 205 -1.20 -6.68 8.26
C ASN A 205 -0.62 -5.38 7.67
N PRO A 206 -1.45 -4.53 7.02
CA PRO A 206 -1.05 -3.20 6.56
C PRO A 206 -0.28 -2.41 7.63
N GLY A 207 0.82 -1.75 7.24
CA GLY A 207 1.73 -1.03 8.14
C GLY A 207 2.83 -1.89 8.78
N SER A 208 2.83 -3.20 8.55
CA SER A 208 3.84 -4.11 9.10
C SER A 208 5.08 -4.24 8.20
N ILE A 209 6.16 -4.71 8.79
CA ILE A 209 7.43 -5.01 8.12
C ILE A 209 7.77 -6.47 8.35
N GLY A 210 8.32 -7.14 7.34
CA GLY A 210 8.81 -8.50 7.50
C GLY A 210 9.81 -8.91 6.44
N THR A 211 9.88 -10.22 6.20
CA THR A 211 10.82 -10.80 5.25
C THR A 211 10.16 -11.75 4.27
N TYR A 212 10.85 -12.02 3.16
CA TYR A 212 10.48 -13.06 2.21
C TYR A 212 11.72 -13.82 1.74
N GLY A 213 11.54 -15.08 1.33
CA GLY A 213 12.61 -15.92 0.79
C GLY A 213 12.49 -16.09 -0.72
N SER A 214 13.32 -16.97 -1.30
CA SER A 214 13.40 -17.20 -2.75
C SER A 214 12.10 -17.67 -3.41
N SER A 215 11.12 -18.19 -2.67
CA SER A 215 9.80 -18.55 -3.19
C SER A 215 8.86 -17.34 -3.42
N GLY A 216 9.26 -16.14 -3.01
CA GLY A 216 8.36 -14.99 -2.91
C GLY A 216 7.42 -15.07 -1.70
N PRO A 217 6.67 -13.99 -1.42
CA PRO A 217 5.68 -13.96 -0.36
C PRO A 217 4.32 -14.56 -0.75
N SER A 218 3.55 -14.95 0.25
CA SER A 218 2.12 -15.25 0.14
C SER A 218 1.31 -13.96 0.23
N VAL A 219 0.50 -13.65 -0.78
CA VAL A 219 -0.34 -12.45 -0.85
C VAL A 219 -1.81 -12.86 -0.84
N ILE A 220 -2.53 -12.40 0.18
CA ILE A 220 -3.93 -12.72 0.44
C ILE A 220 -4.74 -11.43 0.52
N ILE A 221 -5.86 -11.38 -0.19
CA ILE A 221 -6.78 -10.24 -0.22
C ILE A 221 -8.19 -10.70 0.15
N ASN A 222 -8.95 -9.83 0.83
CA ASN A 222 -10.38 -10.00 1.09
C ASN A 222 -11.07 -8.62 1.05
N GLY A 223 -12.37 -8.59 0.82
CA GLY A 223 -13.19 -7.39 0.87
C GLY A 223 -14.61 -7.67 0.37
N PRO A 224 -15.43 -6.62 0.18
CA PRO A 224 -16.84 -6.75 -0.17
C PRO A 224 -17.05 -7.53 -1.48
N ALA A 225 -17.86 -8.59 -1.42
CA ALA A 225 -18.14 -9.45 -2.57
C ALA A 225 -18.67 -8.66 -3.79
N GLY A 226 -18.19 -9.04 -4.98
CA GLY A 226 -18.58 -8.44 -6.26
C GLY A 226 -17.87 -7.12 -6.59
N LYS A 227 -17.12 -6.52 -5.66
CA LYS A 227 -16.28 -5.34 -5.92
C LYS A 227 -14.94 -5.73 -6.52
N THR A 228 -14.27 -4.80 -7.20
CA THR A 228 -12.91 -5.00 -7.72
C THR A 228 -11.90 -4.40 -6.76
N ALA A 229 -10.93 -5.19 -6.33
CA ALA A 229 -9.75 -4.70 -5.62
C ALA A 229 -8.58 -4.51 -6.59
N ARG A 230 -7.80 -3.47 -6.39
CA ARG A 230 -6.47 -3.30 -6.97
C ARG A 230 -5.44 -3.57 -5.87
N VAL A 231 -4.49 -4.45 -6.17
CA VAL A 231 -3.30 -4.70 -5.34
C VAL A 231 -2.08 -4.29 -6.17
N VAL A 232 -1.25 -3.43 -5.59
CA VAL A 232 -0.01 -2.94 -6.20
C VAL A 232 1.17 -3.52 -5.42
N LEU A 233 2.10 -4.13 -6.14
CA LEU A 233 3.44 -4.49 -5.68
C LEU A 233 4.42 -3.46 -6.25
N THR A 234 5.28 -2.89 -5.42
CA THR A 234 6.50 -2.21 -5.86
C THR A 234 7.72 -3.07 -5.58
N LYS A 235 8.70 -3.01 -6.48
CA LYS A 235 10.07 -3.45 -6.24
C LYS A 235 10.95 -2.22 -6.18
N GLY A 236 11.58 -2.01 -5.03
CA GLY A 236 12.50 -0.90 -4.82
C GLY A 236 13.95 -1.32 -4.95
N PHE A 237 14.84 -0.34 -5.13
CA PHE A 237 16.27 -0.53 -4.89
C PHE A 237 16.89 0.74 -4.30
N ILE A 238 18.15 0.63 -3.92
CA ILE A 238 18.96 1.78 -3.51
C ILE A 238 19.78 2.22 -4.72
N GLN A 239 19.64 3.49 -5.08
CA GLN A 239 20.56 4.17 -5.98
C GLN A 239 21.13 5.41 -5.31
N PRO A 240 22.32 5.84 -5.71
CA PRO A 240 23.26 5.13 -6.59
C PRO A 240 24.00 3.98 -5.88
N VAL A 241 24.74 3.15 -6.63
CA VAL A 241 25.48 1.98 -6.09
C VAL A 241 27.01 2.08 -6.16
N ASN A 242 27.57 3.07 -6.85
CA ASN A 242 29.02 3.32 -6.87
C ASN A 242 29.52 3.91 -5.53
N PRO A 243 30.81 3.84 -5.20
CA PRO A 243 31.36 4.51 -4.02
C PRO A 243 31.34 6.04 -4.18
N TYR A 244 30.87 6.76 -3.16
CA TYR A 244 30.75 8.22 -3.13
C TYR A 244 31.55 8.86 -1.99
N ALA A 245 31.47 10.19 -1.89
CA ALA A 245 31.95 10.89 -0.71
C ALA A 245 31.32 10.31 0.58
N ALA A 246 32.07 10.33 1.68
CA ALA A 246 31.68 9.68 2.95
C ALA A 246 30.29 10.11 3.47
N PHE A 247 29.88 11.34 3.15
CA PHE A 247 28.56 11.88 3.49
C PHE A 247 27.42 11.10 2.81
N LEU A 248 27.48 10.88 1.50
CA LEU A 248 26.43 10.15 0.78
C LEU A 248 26.41 8.67 1.18
N GLN A 249 27.59 8.08 1.43
CA GLN A 249 27.66 6.72 1.96
C GLN A 249 26.88 6.57 3.28
N THR A 250 27.00 7.55 4.19
CA THR A 250 26.29 7.53 5.47
C THR A 250 24.78 7.59 5.29
N GLN A 251 24.29 8.36 4.33
CA GLN A 251 22.86 8.45 4.02
C GLN A 251 22.32 7.15 3.42
N LEU A 252 23.05 6.55 2.46
CA LEU A 252 22.67 5.28 1.86
C LEU A 252 22.73 4.12 2.84
N ASP A 253 23.68 4.11 3.77
CA ASP A 253 23.74 3.14 4.87
C ASP A 253 22.53 3.29 5.82
N THR A 254 22.09 4.53 6.06
CA THR A 254 20.88 4.82 6.85
C THR A 254 19.63 4.31 6.13
N LEU A 255 19.51 4.56 4.82
CA LEU A 255 18.43 4.02 4.00
C LEU A 255 18.44 2.48 3.98
N ALA A 256 19.60 1.85 3.87
CA ALA A 256 19.73 0.39 3.89
C ALA A 256 19.22 -0.22 5.22
N ALA A 257 19.32 0.52 6.33
CA ALA A 257 18.77 0.13 7.62
C ALA A 257 17.27 0.39 7.75
N ALA A 258 16.68 1.30 6.95
CA ALA A 258 15.28 1.70 7.03
C ALA A 258 14.30 0.55 6.77
N ASN A 259 13.04 0.73 7.17
CA ASN A 259 11.98 -0.28 7.06
C ASN A 259 11.75 -0.72 5.60
N PHE A 260 11.86 0.21 4.67
CA PHE A 260 11.86 -0.03 3.23
C PHE A 260 13.16 0.56 2.64
N PRO A 261 14.18 -0.27 2.35
CA PRO A 261 15.49 0.19 1.94
C PRO A 261 15.52 0.47 0.44
N ALA A 262 14.75 1.46 0.01
CA ALA A 262 14.68 1.89 -1.37
C ALA A 262 14.33 3.37 -1.49
N ASN A 263 15.04 4.05 -2.38
CA ASN A 263 14.79 5.44 -2.73
C ASN A 263 14.31 5.61 -4.17
N ASN A 264 14.28 4.51 -4.93
CA ASN A 264 13.71 4.45 -6.27
C ASN A 264 12.93 3.15 -6.44
N ALA A 265 11.82 3.23 -7.16
CA ALA A 265 11.17 2.07 -7.75
C ALA A 265 11.89 1.59 -9.01
N VAL A 266 11.98 0.28 -9.20
CA VAL A 266 12.45 -0.33 -10.45
C VAL A 266 11.32 -1.01 -11.23
N GLU A 267 10.24 -1.39 -10.55
CA GLU A 267 9.06 -1.98 -11.16
C GLU A 267 7.83 -1.84 -10.26
N PHE A 268 6.68 -1.56 -10.88
CA PHE A 268 5.38 -1.75 -10.27
C PHE A 268 4.63 -2.90 -10.96
N GLN A 269 3.97 -3.76 -10.19
CA GLN A 269 3.02 -4.73 -10.71
C GLN A 269 1.64 -4.45 -10.14
N THR A 270 0.62 -4.48 -11.01
CA THR A 270 -0.77 -4.21 -10.63
C THR A 270 -1.63 -5.43 -10.92
N VAL A 271 -2.35 -5.90 -9.90
CA VAL A 271 -3.34 -6.97 -10.03
C VAL A 271 -4.70 -6.41 -9.67
N ASN A 272 -5.63 -6.46 -10.62
CA ASN A 272 -7.05 -6.19 -10.39
C ASN A 272 -7.78 -7.53 -10.23
N ILE A 273 -8.54 -7.71 -9.15
CA ILE A 273 -9.25 -8.96 -8.85
C ILE A 273 -10.67 -8.67 -8.36
N GLN A 274 -11.64 -9.48 -8.80
CA GLN A 274 -12.99 -9.44 -8.24
C GLN A 274 -13.00 -10.13 -6.88
N LEU A 275 -13.49 -9.42 -5.86
CA LEU A 275 -13.59 -9.87 -4.50
C LEU A 275 -14.76 -10.84 -4.33
N THR A 276 -14.56 -11.93 -3.59
CA THR A 276 -15.58 -12.96 -3.33
C THR A 276 -16.31 -12.78 -2.00
N GLY A 277 -15.84 -11.89 -1.12
CA GLY A 277 -16.26 -11.83 0.28
C GLY A 277 -15.50 -12.81 1.19
N ALA A 278 -14.52 -13.55 0.64
CA ALA A 278 -13.65 -14.46 1.37
C ALA A 278 -12.18 -14.23 0.99
N ASN A 279 -11.27 -14.82 1.77
CA ASN A 279 -9.83 -14.72 1.51
C ASN A 279 -9.48 -15.34 0.15
N GLN A 280 -8.77 -14.59 -0.69
CA GLN A 280 -8.28 -15.00 -2.00
C GLN A 280 -6.75 -14.93 -2.00
N ASN A 281 -6.11 -16.05 -2.30
CA ASN A 281 -4.67 -16.09 -2.53
C ASN A 281 -4.39 -15.63 -3.98
N ILE A 282 -3.67 -14.53 -4.11
CA ILE A 282 -3.31 -13.91 -5.40
C ILE A 282 -1.80 -13.94 -5.66
N SER A 283 -1.03 -14.69 -4.88
CA SER A 283 0.44 -14.75 -4.97
C SER A 283 0.93 -15.05 -6.39
N ASN A 284 0.29 -16.01 -7.06
CA ASN A 284 0.65 -16.46 -8.41
C ASN A 284 0.34 -15.43 -9.51
N LEU A 285 -0.32 -14.31 -9.17
CA LEU A 285 -0.59 -13.22 -10.11
C LEU A 285 0.56 -12.19 -10.13
N PHE A 286 1.51 -12.32 -9.22
CA PHE A 286 2.71 -11.49 -9.17
C PHE A 286 3.93 -12.30 -9.57
N ASN A 287 4.93 -11.60 -10.10
CA ASN A 287 6.26 -12.14 -10.31
C ASN A 287 7.21 -11.52 -9.31
N PHE A 288 7.79 -12.31 -8.41
CA PHE A 288 8.69 -11.82 -7.36
C PHE A 288 10.18 -11.95 -7.70
N SER A 289 10.53 -12.67 -8.77
CA SER A 289 11.90 -13.16 -8.98
C SER A 289 12.67 -12.44 -10.09
N ASN A 290 12.01 -11.66 -10.94
CA ASN A 290 12.69 -10.88 -11.99
C ASN A 290 12.04 -9.49 -12.15
N VAL A 291 12.73 -8.56 -12.76
CA VAL A 291 12.18 -7.27 -13.18
C VAL A 291 11.93 -7.32 -14.69
N ALA A 292 10.72 -7.04 -15.16
CA ALA A 292 10.37 -7.28 -16.56
C ALA A 292 11.19 -6.43 -17.55
N ALA A 293 11.54 -5.19 -17.16
CA ALA A 293 12.22 -4.22 -18.03
C ALA A 293 13.74 -4.19 -17.87
N TYR A 294 14.30 -4.80 -16.82
CA TYR A 294 15.72 -4.67 -16.46
C TYR A 294 16.28 -6.03 -16.06
N ASN A 295 17.58 -6.24 -16.28
CA ASN A 295 18.29 -7.44 -15.84
C ASN A 295 19.57 -6.99 -15.14
N PHE A 296 19.65 -7.26 -13.84
CA PHE A 296 20.80 -6.88 -13.02
C PHE A 296 20.96 -7.83 -11.83
N VAL A 297 22.17 -7.88 -11.28
CA VAL A 297 22.49 -8.78 -10.17
C VAL A 297 21.65 -8.42 -8.95
N GLY A 298 20.95 -9.41 -8.39
CA GLY A 298 20.14 -9.23 -7.18
C GLY A 298 18.71 -8.75 -7.42
N GLU A 299 18.24 -8.69 -8.68
CA GLU A 299 16.85 -8.36 -9.01
C GLU A 299 15.80 -9.31 -8.37
N ASP A 300 16.23 -10.50 -7.95
CA ASP A 300 15.42 -11.49 -7.24
C ASP A 300 15.30 -11.23 -5.73
N LYS A 301 16.02 -10.24 -5.20
CA LYS A 301 16.19 -9.97 -3.76
C LYS A 301 15.84 -8.53 -3.37
N LEU A 302 15.06 -7.86 -4.20
CA LEU A 302 14.68 -6.47 -4.01
C LEU A 302 13.72 -6.29 -2.83
N PRO A 303 13.80 -5.19 -2.08
CA PRO A 303 12.74 -4.83 -1.13
C PRO A 303 11.40 -4.71 -1.86
N LEU A 304 10.36 -5.29 -1.26
CA LEU A 304 9.00 -5.32 -1.81
C LEU A 304 8.08 -4.45 -0.95
N GLY A 305 7.19 -3.69 -1.59
CA GLY A 305 6.12 -2.95 -0.92
C GLY A 305 4.76 -3.31 -1.50
N PHE A 306 3.75 -3.48 -0.65
CA PHE A 306 2.38 -3.82 -1.09
C PHE A 306 1.34 -2.87 -0.53
N VAL A 307 0.40 -2.48 -1.37
CA VAL A 307 -0.79 -1.69 -1.01
C VAL A 307 -2.01 -2.18 -1.79
N ALA A 308 -3.20 -1.96 -1.24
CA ALA A 308 -4.44 -2.35 -1.90
C ALA A 308 -5.58 -1.36 -1.62
N SER A 309 -6.56 -1.32 -2.53
CA SER A 309 -7.84 -0.63 -2.30
C SER A 309 -8.95 -1.25 -3.14
N VAL A 310 -10.20 -0.99 -2.76
CA VAL A 310 -11.32 -1.18 -3.69
C VAL A 310 -11.27 -0.06 -4.74
N ILE A 311 -11.50 -0.41 -6.02
CA ILE A 311 -11.55 0.54 -7.14
C ILE A 311 -12.89 0.42 -7.89
N ASP A 312 -13.21 1.44 -8.68
CA ASP A 312 -14.37 1.48 -9.58
C ASP A 312 -13.94 1.39 -11.05
N PRO A 313 -13.99 0.19 -11.68
CA PRO A 313 -13.68 0.04 -13.10
C PRO A 313 -14.61 0.85 -14.03
N SER A 314 -15.82 1.20 -13.58
CA SER A 314 -16.75 2.02 -14.37
C SER A 314 -16.45 3.51 -14.30
N ASN A 315 -15.62 3.93 -13.33
CA ASN A 315 -15.21 5.30 -13.11
C ASN A 315 -13.69 5.42 -13.12
N SER A 316 -13.08 4.96 -14.22
CA SER A 316 -11.64 5.08 -14.47
C SER A 316 -10.75 4.50 -13.36
N ASP A 317 -11.14 3.39 -12.74
CA ASP A 317 -10.44 2.73 -11.62
C ASP A 317 -10.16 3.65 -10.42
N LEU A 318 -10.99 4.66 -10.16
CA LEU A 318 -10.82 5.50 -8.97
C LEU A 318 -11.08 4.70 -7.68
N PRO A 319 -10.36 4.96 -6.58
CA PRO A 319 -10.61 4.30 -5.30
C PRO A 319 -12.03 4.54 -4.78
N LEU A 320 -12.64 3.50 -4.23
CA LEU A 320 -13.96 3.55 -3.56
C LEU A 320 -13.85 3.61 -2.03
N GLY A 321 -12.64 3.78 -1.51
CA GLY A 321 -12.34 3.76 -0.09
C GLY A 321 -10.84 3.92 0.15
N PRO A 322 -10.36 3.62 1.36
CA PRO A 322 -8.97 3.83 1.71
C PRO A 322 -8.02 2.92 0.93
N VAL A 323 -6.82 3.44 0.70
CA VAL A 323 -5.65 2.64 0.30
C VAL A 323 -5.00 2.15 1.60
N THR A 324 -4.75 0.84 1.69
CA THR A 324 -4.10 0.26 2.88
C THR A 324 -2.74 0.90 3.12
N GLN A 325 -2.31 1.00 4.39
CA GLN A 325 -0.91 1.30 4.68
C GLN A 325 0.02 0.26 4.01
N PRO A 326 1.23 0.66 3.57
CA PRO A 326 2.17 -0.27 2.96
C PRO A 326 2.54 -1.44 3.86
N ILE A 327 2.69 -2.62 3.27
CA ILE A 327 3.39 -3.76 3.89
C ILE A 327 4.75 -3.89 3.21
N TYR A 328 5.83 -3.78 3.99
CA TYR A 328 7.19 -3.86 3.47
C TYR A 328 7.85 -5.20 3.77
N LEU A 329 8.53 -5.77 2.79
CA LEU A 329 9.30 -6.99 2.94
C LEU A 329 10.76 -6.80 2.50
N LYS A 330 11.68 -7.31 3.31
CA LYS A 330 13.10 -7.44 2.95
C LYS A 330 13.41 -8.88 2.55
N PHE A 331 14.26 -9.09 1.55
CA PHE A 331 14.72 -10.42 1.22
C PHE A 331 15.54 -11.00 2.39
N SER A 332 15.33 -12.28 2.69
CA SER A 332 16.10 -13.04 3.68
C SER A 332 16.48 -14.40 3.10
N SER A 333 17.76 -14.75 3.18
CA SER A 333 18.25 -16.10 2.88
C SER A 333 17.92 -17.10 3.99
N GLN A 334 17.53 -16.62 5.17
CA GLN A 334 16.94 -17.44 6.22
C GLN A 334 15.48 -17.66 5.87
N SER A 335 15.02 -18.91 5.91
CA SER A 335 13.61 -19.25 5.73
C SER A 335 12.75 -18.39 6.64
N ALA A 336 11.68 -17.80 6.12
CA ALA A 336 10.66 -17.15 6.94
C ALA A 336 10.28 -18.11 8.08
N PRO A 337 10.08 -17.61 9.32
CA PRO A 337 9.72 -18.49 10.42
C PRO A 337 8.49 -19.31 10.02
N PRO A 338 8.50 -20.64 10.23
CA PRO A 338 7.38 -21.48 9.82
C PRO A 338 6.10 -20.98 10.50
N ASN A 339 4.97 -21.05 9.78
CA ASN A 339 3.66 -20.78 10.37
C ASN A 339 3.51 -21.64 11.62
N GLN A 340 3.37 -20.99 12.78
CA GLN A 340 3.17 -21.72 14.03
C GLN A 340 1.75 -22.26 14.06
N VAL A 341 1.61 -23.48 14.56
CA VAL A 341 0.33 -24.17 14.74
C VAL A 341 0.03 -24.21 16.23
N SER A 342 -1.17 -23.80 16.62
CA SER A 342 -1.69 -23.96 17.98
C SER A 342 -3.01 -24.71 17.97
N ILE A 343 -3.31 -25.41 19.07
CA ILE A 343 -4.59 -26.09 19.27
C ILE A 343 -5.11 -25.74 20.66
N LEU A 344 -6.40 -25.42 20.75
CA LEU A 344 -7.08 -25.08 22.00
C LEU A 344 -8.42 -25.81 22.08
N SER A 345 -8.77 -26.35 23.25
CA SER A 345 -10.15 -26.75 23.54
C SER A 345 -10.99 -25.49 23.72
N THR A 346 -11.92 -25.25 22.80
CA THR A 346 -12.84 -24.09 22.85
C THR A 346 -14.20 -24.46 23.41
N GLN A 347 -14.51 -25.76 23.46
CA GLN A 347 -15.69 -26.30 24.11
C GLN A 347 -15.33 -27.65 24.76
N PRO A 348 -15.35 -27.76 26.10
CA PRO A 348 -15.20 -29.04 26.79
C PRO A 348 -16.36 -29.98 26.49
N ALA A 349 -16.06 -31.27 26.35
CA ALA A 349 -17.05 -32.33 26.21
C ALA A 349 -17.55 -32.79 27.59
N ALA A 350 -18.80 -33.24 27.68
CA ALA A 350 -19.34 -33.90 28.88
C ALA A 350 -20.52 -34.83 28.51
N GLU A 351 -20.56 -36.00 29.14
CA GLU A 351 -21.74 -36.86 29.10
C GLU A 351 -22.95 -36.21 29.81
N PRO A 352 -24.19 -36.56 29.41
CA PRO A 352 -24.52 -37.57 28.41
C PRO A 352 -24.58 -37.04 26.96
N SER A 353 -24.37 -35.73 26.71
CA SER A 353 -24.67 -35.17 25.37
C SER A 353 -23.97 -33.87 24.99
N ALA A 354 -23.07 -33.34 25.83
CA ALA A 354 -22.35 -32.13 25.52
C ALA A 354 -21.12 -32.43 24.65
N ASN A 355 -21.25 -32.25 23.34
CA ASN A 355 -20.13 -32.39 22.41
C ASN A 355 -19.01 -31.37 22.69
N GLY A 356 -17.77 -31.78 22.42
CA GLY A 356 -16.58 -30.95 22.54
C GLY A 356 -16.12 -30.35 21.21
N LEU A 357 -15.22 -29.38 21.28
CA LEU A 357 -14.63 -28.73 20.11
C LEU A 357 -13.19 -28.29 20.41
N PHE A 358 -12.27 -28.71 19.55
CA PHE A 358 -10.93 -28.11 19.48
C PHE A 358 -10.85 -27.16 18.28
N THR A 359 -10.17 -26.02 18.46
CA THR A 359 -9.82 -25.10 17.37
C THR A 359 -8.32 -25.16 17.14
N VAL A 360 -7.93 -25.48 15.91
CA VAL A 360 -6.53 -25.44 15.44
C VAL A 360 -6.31 -24.16 14.66
N SER A 361 -5.27 -23.41 14.98
CA SER A 361 -4.97 -22.11 14.39
C SER A 361 -3.55 -22.03 13.83
N LEU A 362 -3.38 -21.30 12.74
CA LEU A 362 -2.10 -20.86 12.20
C LEU A 362 -1.78 -19.45 12.69
N SER A 363 -0.51 -19.13 12.90
CA SER A 363 -0.06 -17.76 13.18
C SER A 363 -0.21 -16.81 11.98
N ALA A 364 -0.34 -17.35 10.78
CA ALA A 364 -0.52 -16.63 9.52
C ALA A 364 -1.27 -17.53 8.52
N PRO A 365 -2.11 -16.99 7.62
CA PRO A 365 -2.83 -17.84 6.68
C PRO A 365 -1.87 -18.45 5.65
N SER A 366 -2.12 -19.71 5.29
CA SER A 366 -1.29 -20.43 4.32
C SER A 366 -1.75 -20.21 2.88
N ALA A 367 -0.82 -20.22 1.94
CA ALA A 367 -1.12 -20.14 0.51
C ALA A 367 -1.80 -21.41 -0.05
N VAL A 368 -1.68 -22.53 0.65
CA VAL A 368 -2.20 -23.85 0.27
C VAL A 368 -2.98 -24.48 1.42
N ASN A 369 -3.79 -25.49 1.14
CA ASN A 369 -4.43 -26.26 2.20
C ASN A 369 -3.36 -26.85 3.13
N THR A 370 -3.44 -26.50 4.40
CA THR A 370 -2.50 -26.97 5.42
C THR A 370 -3.14 -28.13 6.16
N VAL A 371 -2.61 -29.34 5.93
CA VAL A 371 -3.03 -30.55 6.65
C VAL A 371 -2.20 -30.66 7.93
N ILE A 372 -2.85 -30.56 9.08
CA ILE A 372 -2.25 -30.73 10.40
C ILE A 372 -2.60 -32.12 10.91
N SER A 373 -1.58 -32.92 11.20
CA SER A 373 -1.75 -34.20 11.89
C SER A 373 -1.76 -33.98 13.40
N TYR A 374 -2.65 -34.66 14.11
CA TYR A 374 -2.74 -34.63 15.57
C TYR A 374 -2.94 -36.03 16.14
N SER A 375 -2.49 -36.24 17.37
CA SER A 375 -2.74 -37.44 18.16
C SER A 375 -3.68 -37.12 19.31
N VAL A 376 -4.50 -38.09 19.69
CA VAL A 376 -5.41 -37.99 20.85
C VAL A 376 -4.87 -38.88 21.97
N SER A 377 -4.91 -38.38 23.20
CA SER A 377 -4.50 -39.10 24.43
C SER A 377 -5.39 -38.65 25.59
N GLY A 378 -5.55 -39.50 26.60
CA GLY A 378 -6.42 -39.24 27.74
C GLY A 378 -6.83 -40.57 28.39
N THR A 379 -7.79 -40.53 29.31
CA THR A 379 -8.42 -41.76 29.82
C THR A 379 -9.66 -42.14 29.00
N ALA A 380 -10.35 -41.16 28.40
CA ALA A 380 -11.43 -41.40 27.46
C ALA A 380 -10.95 -42.20 26.23
N THR A 381 -11.76 -43.16 25.83
CA THR A 381 -11.52 -44.17 24.80
C THR A 381 -12.41 -43.93 23.58
N ALA A 382 -11.78 -43.93 22.40
CA ALA A 382 -12.50 -43.77 21.15
C ALA A 382 -13.46 -44.95 20.89
N SER A 383 -14.67 -44.62 20.43
CA SER A 383 -15.79 -45.54 20.14
C SER A 383 -16.51 -46.14 21.35
N SER A 384 -16.05 -45.88 22.58
CA SER A 384 -16.88 -46.04 23.80
C SER A 384 -17.39 -44.68 24.28
N ASP A 385 -16.50 -43.70 24.47
CA ASP A 385 -16.83 -42.46 25.20
C ASP A 385 -16.97 -41.27 24.23
N TYR A 386 -16.34 -41.36 23.06
CA TYR A 386 -16.49 -40.40 21.97
C TYR A 386 -16.29 -41.04 20.60
N ALA A 387 -16.89 -40.45 19.55
CA ALA A 387 -16.70 -40.92 18.18
C ALA A 387 -15.23 -40.78 17.72
N ALA A 388 -14.68 -41.81 17.09
CA ALA A 388 -13.29 -41.81 16.63
C ALA A 388 -12.98 -40.60 15.72
N LEU A 389 -11.90 -39.88 16.04
CA LEU A 389 -11.44 -38.71 15.30
C LEU A 389 -10.48 -39.11 14.16
N SER A 390 -10.41 -38.29 13.11
CA SER A 390 -9.64 -38.55 11.88
C SER A 390 -8.11 -38.53 12.05
N GLY A 391 -7.60 -37.94 13.15
CA GLY A 391 -6.16 -37.72 13.36
C GLY A 391 -5.54 -36.65 12.47
N THR A 392 -6.35 -35.99 11.62
CA THR A 392 -5.92 -34.87 10.78
C THR A 392 -7.01 -33.80 10.67
N VAL A 393 -6.59 -32.55 10.60
CA VAL A 393 -7.47 -31.41 10.30
C VAL A 393 -6.85 -30.61 9.17
N THR A 394 -7.68 -30.20 8.20
CA THR A 394 -7.22 -29.34 7.11
C THR A 394 -7.66 -27.91 7.39
N ILE A 395 -6.70 -27.00 7.50
CA ILE A 395 -6.95 -25.56 7.44
C ILE A 395 -6.89 -25.18 5.95
N PRO A 396 -8.02 -24.80 5.32
CA PRO A 396 -8.02 -24.46 3.90
C PRO A 396 -7.06 -23.30 3.60
N ALA A 397 -6.56 -23.24 2.37
CA ALA A 397 -5.75 -22.13 1.89
C ALA A 397 -6.44 -20.78 2.22
N GLY A 398 -5.67 -19.84 2.73
CA GLY A 398 -6.13 -18.52 3.15
C GLY A 398 -6.88 -18.49 4.47
N GLN A 399 -7.19 -19.61 5.11
CA GLN A 399 -7.81 -19.64 6.44
C GLN A 399 -6.77 -19.64 7.56
N LEU A 400 -7.17 -19.09 8.70
CA LEU A 400 -6.35 -19.07 9.91
C LEU A 400 -6.64 -20.26 10.82
N SER A 401 -7.82 -20.88 10.73
CA SER A 401 -8.18 -21.94 11.65
C SER A 401 -9.12 -22.97 11.03
N ALA A 402 -9.18 -24.13 11.68
CA ALA A 402 -10.18 -25.18 11.44
C ALA A 402 -10.51 -25.86 12.77
N THR A 403 -11.69 -26.47 12.84
CA THR A 403 -12.19 -27.10 14.06
C THR A 403 -12.17 -28.62 13.98
N ILE A 404 -11.91 -29.27 15.11
CA ILE A 404 -12.04 -30.72 15.30
C ILE A 404 -13.22 -30.94 16.26
N PRO A 405 -14.41 -31.32 15.77
CA PRO A 405 -15.55 -31.63 16.63
C PRO A 405 -15.35 -32.97 17.34
N VAL A 406 -15.75 -33.06 18.61
CA VAL A 406 -15.73 -34.28 19.42
C VAL A 406 -17.17 -34.64 19.74
N SER A 407 -17.67 -35.73 19.16
CA SER A 407 -19.03 -36.21 19.45
C SER A 407 -18.98 -37.16 20.63
N VAL A 408 -19.63 -36.80 21.74
CA VAL A 408 -19.72 -37.64 22.95
C VAL A 408 -20.65 -38.81 22.69
N LEU A 409 -20.28 -39.97 23.23
CA LEU A 409 -21.10 -41.17 23.27
C LEU A 409 -21.44 -41.42 24.74
N ASP A 410 -22.74 -41.50 25.04
CA ASP A 410 -23.24 -41.79 26.39
C ASP A 410 -23.31 -43.30 26.59
N ASP A 411 -22.82 -43.77 27.73
CA ASP A 411 -23.00 -45.15 28.13
C ASP A 411 -23.54 -45.32 29.57
N ALA A 412 -23.66 -46.58 30.03
CA ALA A 412 -24.28 -46.91 31.31
C ALA A 412 -23.27 -47.21 32.42
N LEU A 413 -21.97 -47.11 32.15
CA LEU A 413 -20.90 -47.29 33.11
C LEU A 413 -20.74 -46.01 33.94
N VAL A 414 -20.40 -46.17 35.22
CA VAL A 414 -20.11 -45.03 36.09
C VAL A 414 -18.61 -44.87 36.12
N GLU A 415 -18.14 -43.76 35.55
CA GLU A 415 -16.72 -43.50 35.33
C GLU A 415 -16.30 -42.17 35.98
N GLY A 416 -15.00 -41.88 35.91
CA GLY A 416 -14.41 -40.64 36.43
C GLY A 416 -14.50 -39.48 35.43
N SER A 417 -13.87 -38.35 35.74
CA SER A 417 -13.59 -37.32 34.73
C SER A 417 -12.41 -37.76 33.85
N GLU A 418 -12.52 -37.53 32.55
CA GLU A 418 -11.60 -38.10 31.55
C GLU A 418 -10.92 -37.09 30.61
#